data_AF-A0A316D2G1-F1
#
_entry.id   AF-A0A316D2G1-F1
#
_cell.length_a   1.000
_cell.length_b   1.000
_cell.length_c   1.000
_cell.angle_alpha   90.00
_cell.angle_beta   90.00
_cell.angle_gamma   90.00
#
_symmetry.space_group_name_H-M   'P 1'
#
loop_
_entity.id
_entity.type
_entity.pdbx_description
1 polymer ?
#
loop_
_entity_poly.entity_id
_entity_poly.type
_entity_poly.pdbx_seq_one_letter_code
_entity_poly.pdbx_strand_id
1 'polypeptide(L)'
;MYVPEITEGEARGRLRRLYHTIKAQMRVPLVGEPLRVLAQYPNFLHLVWEASRSNLLSVHLERMTLELASFKLPTHTPPLPTYVLPRDRRGALALLPVFRY
;
A
#
# COMPACT_ATOMS: atom_id res chain seq x y z
N MET A 1 -6.04 -11.08 4.96
CA MET A 1 -4.85 -11.15 5.83
C MET A 1 -4.51 -9.71 6.21
N TYR A 2 -4.48 -9.36 7.49
CA TYR A 2 -4.16 -7.99 7.93
C TYR A 2 -2.63 -7.84 7.94
N VAL A 3 -2.12 -6.83 7.23
CA VAL A 3 -0.71 -6.46 7.28
C VAL A 3 -0.62 -5.33 8.31
N PRO A 4 0.17 -5.48 9.38
CA PRO A 4 0.30 -4.41 10.36
C PRO A 4 1.02 -3.21 9.71
N GLU A 5 0.52 -2.01 9.93
CA GLU A 5 1.08 -0.75 9.44
C GLU A 5 1.01 0.34 10.52
N ILE A 6 1.85 1.37 10.42
CA ILE A 6 1.77 2.56 11.28
C ILE A 6 1.16 3.69 10.48
N THR A 7 -0.01 4.15 10.90
CA THR A 7 -0.73 5.24 10.20
C THR A 7 -0.12 6.60 10.52
N GLU A 8 -0.46 7.63 9.71
CA GLU A 8 0.04 8.99 9.92
C GLU A 8 -0.39 9.59 11.27
N GLY A 9 -1.56 9.18 11.80
CA GLY A 9 -2.05 9.62 13.11
C GLY A 9 -1.31 8.97 14.29
N GLU A 10 -0.81 7.76 14.08
CA GLU A 10 -0.04 7.01 15.07
C GLU A 10 1.44 7.40 15.07
N ALA A 11 1.96 7.90 13.94
CA ALA A 11 3.34 8.33 13.80
C ALA A 11 3.71 9.43 14.80
N ARG A 12 4.79 9.23 15.57
CA ARG A 12 5.34 10.19 16.54
C ARG A 12 6.80 10.53 16.25
N GLY A 13 7.26 11.65 16.82
CA GLY A 13 8.66 12.05 16.81
C GLY A 13 9.29 12.12 15.40
N ARG A 14 10.39 11.38 15.21
CA ARG A 14 11.15 11.35 13.95
C ARG A 14 10.34 10.78 12.78
N LEU A 15 9.52 9.76 13.03
CA LEU A 15 8.72 9.12 11.98
C LEU A 15 7.69 10.09 11.40
N ARG A 16 7.00 10.86 12.26
CA ARG A 16 6.05 11.88 11.81
C ARG A 16 6.71 12.94 10.93
N ARG A 17 7.92 13.39 11.30
CA ARG A 17 8.70 14.32 10.48
C ARG A 17 9.05 13.71 9.13
N LEU A 18 9.51 12.46 9.11
CA LEU A 18 9.81 11.74 7.88
C LEU A 18 8.59 11.65 6.97
N TYR A 19 7.41 11.33 7.51
CA TYR A 19 6.16 11.30 6.73
C TYR A 19 5.82 12.66 6.12
N HIS A 20 5.94 13.74 6.89
CA HIS A 20 5.75 15.09 6.34
C HIS A 20 6.76 15.42 5.23
N THR A 21 8.04 15.04 5.42
CA THR A 21 9.06 15.21 4.39
C THR A 21 8.73 14.44 3.12
N ILE A 22 8.33 13.18 3.23
CA ILE A 22 7.97 12.33 2.09
C ILE A 22 6.80 12.96 1.32
N LYS A 23 5.74 13.36 2.03
CA LYS A 23 4.57 13.99 1.40
C LYS A 23 4.91 15.30 0.69
N ALA A 24 5.71 16.15 1.33
CA ALA A 24 6.12 17.42 0.75
C ALA A 24 6.99 17.22 -0.50
N GLN A 25 7.93 16.28 -0.46
CA GLN A 25 8.88 16.07 -1.56
C GLN A 25 8.24 15.32 -2.73
N MET A 26 7.46 14.28 -2.47
CA MET A 26 6.74 13.54 -3.53
C MET A 26 5.45 14.22 -3.97
N ARG A 27 5.04 15.32 -3.31
CA ARG A 27 3.81 16.07 -3.61
C ARG A 27 2.55 15.21 -3.55
N VAL A 28 2.51 14.28 -2.60
CA VAL A 28 1.38 13.36 -2.37
C VAL A 28 0.58 13.75 -1.12
N PRO A 29 -0.75 13.60 -1.12
CA PRO A 29 -1.59 13.97 0.03
C PRO A 29 -1.45 13.00 1.21
N LEU A 30 -1.12 11.74 0.92
CA LEU A 30 -1.02 10.64 1.87
C LEU A 30 0.25 9.82 1.65
N VAL A 31 0.82 9.29 2.72
CA VAL A 31 1.93 8.34 2.66
C VAL A 31 1.42 6.98 2.17
N GLY A 32 2.04 6.42 1.14
CA GLY A 32 1.64 5.13 0.58
C GLY A 32 1.77 3.96 1.57
N GLU A 33 0.90 2.97 1.44
CA GLU A 33 0.86 1.76 2.31
C GLU A 33 2.23 1.08 2.48
N PRO A 34 3.06 0.87 1.42
CA PRO A 34 4.35 0.21 1.61
C PRO A 34 5.27 0.95 2.60
N LEU A 35 5.23 2.29 2.61
CA LEU A 35 6.01 3.10 3.54
C LEU A 35 5.44 3.06 4.97
N ARG A 36 4.12 2.88 5.12
CA ARG A 36 3.45 2.72 6.42
C ARG A 36 3.68 1.35 7.03
N VAL A 37 3.75 0.32 6.22
CA VAL A 37 4.17 -1.02 6.66
C VAL A 37 5.65 -1.00 7.07
N LEU A 38 6.53 -0.42 6.26
CA LEU A 38 7.96 -0.30 6.56
C LEU A 38 8.27 0.57 7.78
N ALA A 39 7.35 1.43 8.19
CA ALA A 39 7.55 2.30 9.34
C ALA A 39 7.66 1.58 10.68
N GLN A 40 7.28 0.30 10.75
CA GLN A 40 7.61 -0.57 11.88
C GLN A 40 9.11 -0.68 12.14
N TYR A 41 9.91 -0.47 11.09
CA TYR A 41 11.37 -0.47 11.13
C TYR A 41 11.87 0.93 10.78
N PRO A 42 11.74 1.93 11.67
CA PRO A 42 11.94 3.34 11.33
C PRO A 42 13.37 3.66 10.87
N ASN A 43 14.38 2.97 11.39
CA ASN A 43 15.76 3.11 10.92
C ASN A 43 15.94 2.59 9.50
N PHE A 44 15.32 1.44 9.18
CA PHE A 44 15.35 0.87 7.85
C PHE A 44 14.61 1.76 6.85
N LEU A 45 13.39 2.22 7.20
CA LEU A 45 12.63 3.15 6.39
C LEU A 45 13.44 4.42 6.09
N HIS A 46 14.16 4.96 7.07
CA HIS A 46 15.01 6.13 6.87
C HIS A 46 16.17 5.85 5.91
N LEU A 47 16.83 4.70 6.02
CA LEU A 47 17.91 4.30 5.10
C LEU A 47 17.39 4.13 3.68
N VAL A 48 16.26 3.43 3.52
CA VAL A 48 15.61 3.23 2.21
C VAL A 48 15.20 4.56 1.60
N TRP A 49 14.62 5.47 2.40
CA TRP A 49 14.25 6.80 1.94
C TRP A 49 15.47 7.57 1.42
N GLU A 50 16.53 7.71 2.23
CA GLU A 50 17.73 8.45 1.82
C GLU A 50 18.40 7.82 0.59
N ALA A 51 18.44 6.48 0.49
CA ALA A 51 19.04 5.79 -0.65
C ALA A 51 18.21 5.95 -1.94
N SER A 52 16.88 6.06 -1.83
CA SER A 52 15.99 6.16 -3.00
C SER A 52 15.63 7.60 -3.37
N ARG A 53 15.85 8.57 -2.48
CA ARG A 53 15.39 9.96 -2.62
C ARG A 53 15.80 10.62 -3.92
N SER A 54 17.05 10.49 -4.35
CA SER A 54 17.54 11.09 -5.60
C SER A 54 16.80 10.55 -6.83
N ASN A 55 16.51 9.25 -6.84
CA ASN A 55 15.77 8.60 -7.92
C ASN A 55 14.29 8.96 -7.86
N LEU A 56 13.70 8.99 -6.65
CA LEU A 56 12.29 9.27 -6.44
C LEU A 56 11.90 10.72 -6.76
N LEU A 57 12.85 11.66 -6.64
CA LEU A 57 12.63 13.08 -6.94
C LEU A 57 13.17 13.47 -8.32
N SER A 58 13.49 12.49 -9.16
CA SER A 58 14.00 12.72 -10.51
C SER A 58 12.88 12.97 -11.52
N VAL A 59 13.19 13.74 -12.56
CA VAL A 59 12.31 13.92 -13.73
C VAL A 59 11.99 12.59 -14.42
N HIS A 60 12.91 11.61 -14.32
CA HIS A 60 12.70 10.28 -14.89
C HIS A 60 11.53 9.56 -14.21
N LEU A 61 11.45 9.60 -12.88
CA LEU A 61 10.31 9.02 -12.16
C LEU A 61 9.01 9.71 -12.57
N GLU A 62 8.99 11.05 -12.62
CA GLU A 62 7.79 11.81 -13.01
C GLU A 62 7.26 11.36 -14.38
N ARG A 63 8.14 11.18 -15.37
CA ARG A 63 7.76 10.67 -16.70
C ARG A 63 7.20 9.25 -16.62
N MET A 64 7.85 8.35 -15.88
CA MET A 64 7.36 6.97 -15.71
C MET A 64 5.97 6.95 -15.05
N THR A 65 5.73 7.80 -14.05
CA THR A 65 4.41 7.88 -13.40
C THR A 65 3.33 8.38 -14.36
N LEU A 66 3.64 9.32 -15.26
CA LEU A 66 2.70 9.79 -16.28
C LEU A 66 2.39 8.69 -17.30
N GLU A 67 3.41 7.95 -17.75
CA GLU A 67 3.25 6.81 -18.64
C GLU A 67 2.36 5.72 -18.01
N LEU A 68 2.64 5.34 -16.76
CA LEU A 68 1.83 4.38 -16.02
C LEU A 68 0.39 4.87 -15.78
N ALA A 69 0.19 6.16 -15.53
CA ALA A 69 -1.16 6.73 -15.37
C ALA A 69 -1.98 6.66 -16.67
N SER A 70 -1.33 6.75 -17.83
CA SER A 70 -1.97 6.60 -19.14
C SER A 70 -2.21 5.14 -19.57
N PHE A 71 -1.62 4.18 -18.84
CA PHE A 71 -1.73 2.76 -19.16
C PHE A 71 -3.16 2.27 -18.94
N LYS A 72 -3.84 1.90 -20.02
CA LYS A 72 -5.17 1.29 -19.94
C LYS A 72 -5.03 -0.15 -19.48
N LEU A 73 -5.65 -0.48 -18.34
CA LEU A 73 -5.77 -1.86 -17.90
C LEU A 73 -6.41 -2.69 -19.01
N PRO A 74 -5.91 -3.90 -19.29
CA PRO A 74 -6.55 -4.80 -20.24
C PRO A 74 -7.98 -5.08 -19.77
N THR A 75 -8.96 -4.81 -20.63
CA THR A 75 -10.39 -5.04 -20.38
C THR A 75 -10.73 -6.53 -20.22
N HIS A 76 -9.85 -7.41 -20.66
CA HIS A 76 -9.96 -8.85 -20.46
C HIS A 76 -9.20 -9.28 -19.21
N THR A 77 -9.86 -9.21 -18.05
CA THR A 77 -9.38 -9.92 -16.86
C THR A 77 -9.63 -11.41 -17.09
N PRO A 78 -8.60 -12.28 -17.18
CA PRO A 78 -8.83 -13.71 -17.09
C PRO A 78 -9.57 -13.99 -15.77
N PRO A 79 -10.54 -14.92 -15.75
CA PRO A 79 -11.23 -15.25 -14.50
C PRO A 79 -10.18 -15.61 -13.47
N LEU A 80 -10.23 -14.96 -12.29
CA LEU A 80 -9.36 -15.30 -11.18
C LEU A 80 -9.47 -16.82 -10.97
N PRO A 81 -8.36 -17.57 -10.92
CA PRO A 81 -8.44 -18.97 -10.52
C PRO A 81 -9.13 -18.99 -9.16
N THR A 82 -10.27 -19.66 -9.09
CA THR A 82 -10.95 -19.96 -7.84
C THR A 82 -10.06 -20.90 -7.07
N TYR A 83 -9.07 -20.35 -6.36
CA TYR A 83 -8.39 -21.06 -5.29
C TYR A 83 -9.42 -21.31 -4.20
N VAL A 84 -10.19 -22.38 -4.36
CA VAL A 84 -11.00 -22.94 -3.29
C VAL A 84 -10.02 -23.41 -2.23
N LEU A 85 -9.76 -22.55 -1.23
CA LEU A 85 -9.04 -22.97 -0.05
C LEU A 85 -9.82 -24.15 0.56
N PRO A 86 -9.18 -25.29 0.90
CA PRO A 86 -9.85 -26.51 1.40
C PRO A 86 -10.73 -26.37 2.67
N ARG A 87 -10.91 -25.15 3.19
CA ARG A 87 -11.68 -24.86 4.40
C ARG A 87 -13.16 -24.55 4.13
N ASP A 88 -13.57 -24.46 2.87
CA ASP A 88 -14.90 -24.01 2.45
C ASP A 88 -16.00 -25.08 2.43
N ARG A 89 -15.99 -26.01 3.41
CA ARG A 89 -17.12 -26.94 3.60
C ARG A 89 -17.74 -26.92 4.99
N ARG A 90 -17.05 -26.38 6.01
CA ARG A 90 -17.58 -26.31 7.38
C ARG A 90 -17.99 -24.91 7.83
N GLY A 91 -17.43 -23.85 7.23
CA GLY A 91 -17.74 -22.46 7.60
C GLY A 91 -18.98 -21.88 6.92
N ALA A 92 -19.23 -22.23 5.65
CA ALA A 92 -20.34 -21.67 4.87
C ALA A 92 -21.73 -22.03 5.43
N LEU A 93 -21.88 -23.19 6.09
CA LEU A 93 -23.14 -23.60 6.73
C LEU A 93 -23.48 -22.81 8.00
N ALA A 94 -22.51 -22.10 8.60
CA ALA A 94 -22.76 -21.29 9.79
C ALA A 94 -23.37 -19.90 9.48
N LEU A 95 -23.34 -19.45 8.22
CA LEU A 95 -23.78 -18.12 7.81
C LEU A 95 -25.18 -18.09 7.17
N LEU A 96 -25.80 -19.25 6.94
CA LEU A 96 -27.08 -19.35 6.21
C LEU A 96 -28.40 -19.18 7.00
N PRO A 97 -28.47 -18.79 8.29
CA PRO A 97 -29.75 -18.40 8.88
C PRO A 97 -29.92 -16.89 9.13
N VAL A 98 -28.95 -16.03 8.81
CA VAL A 98 -28.99 -14.63 9.28
C VAL A 98 -29.79 -13.68 8.37
N PHE A 99 -30.16 -14.09 7.15
CA PHE A 99 -31.02 -13.28 6.29
C PHE A 99 -32.38 -13.95 6.06
N ARG A 100 -33.20 -13.94 7.11
CA ARG A 100 -34.66 -13.93 6.98
C ARG A 100 -35.16 -12.56 7.40
N TYR A 101 -35.53 -11.73 6.43
CA TYR A 101 -36.69 -10.82 6.45
C TYR A 101 -36.99 -10.41 5.02
#